data_AF-A0A2A5BF09-F1
#
_entry.id   AF-A0A2A5BF09-F1
#
_cell.length_a   1.000
_cell.length_b   1.000
_cell.length_c   1.000
_cell.angle_alpha   90.00
_cell.angle_beta   90.00
_cell.angle_gamma   90.00
#
_symmetry.space_group_name_H-M   'P 1'
#
loop_
_entity.id
_entity.type
_entity.pdbx_description
1 polymer ?
#
loop_
_entity_poly.entity_id
_entity_poly.type
_entity_poly.pdbx_seq_one_letter_code
_entity_poly.pdbx_strand_id
1 'polypeptide(L)'
;MRPIQANIFYPKTGRLDSIEKAFVEVILGRPSAKCKHLGVCKIERVYSNSFDLASTIPCQVSDRLYALASFKEDAYFELVFERGSIPNTIYEYHFKSGVFKVEEEYSTDLELGKAPILITTGEYDIRLSDTLLAIRFEIN
;
A
#
# COMPACT_ATOMS: atom_id res chain seq x y z
N MET A 1 -26.90 7.39 -42.12
CA MET A 1 -26.96 6.74 -40.79
C MET A 1 -26.29 7.65 -39.78
N ARG A 2 -26.96 8.00 -38.67
CA ARG A 2 -26.35 8.76 -37.56
C ARG A 2 -26.05 7.79 -36.41
N PRO A 3 -24.91 7.90 -35.71
CA PRO A 3 -24.61 7.02 -34.59
C PRO A 3 -25.51 7.35 -33.39
N ILE A 4 -26.03 6.30 -32.74
CA ILE A 4 -26.80 6.39 -31.51
C ILE A 4 -25.80 6.59 -30.36
N GLN A 5 -25.83 7.75 -29.71
CA GLN A 5 -25.15 7.95 -28.43
C GLN A 5 -25.96 7.28 -27.33
N ALA A 6 -25.44 6.20 -26.75
CA ALA A 6 -25.99 5.61 -25.55
C ALA A 6 -25.56 6.46 -24.35
N ASN A 7 -26.48 7.29 -23.84
CA ASN A 7 -26.32 7.90 -22.53
C ASN A 7 -26.51 6.81 -21.47
N ILE A 8 -25.39 6.28 -20.96
CA ILE A 8 -25.40 5.38 -19.81
C ILE A 8 -25.69 6.23 -18.58
N PHE A 9 -26.92 6.13 -18.09
CA PHE A 9 -27.36 6.76 -16.85
C PHE A 9 -26.91 5.89 -15.67
N TYR A 10 -25.92 6.34 -14.91
CA TYR A 10 -25.61 5.73 -13.62
C TYR A 10 -26.62 6.26 -12.59
N PRO A 11 -27.51 5.43 -12.04
CA PRO A 11 -28.36 5.89 -10.95
C PRO A 11 -27.46 6.30 -9.77
N LYS A 12 -27.75 7.45 -9.14
CA LYS A 12 -27.18 7.83 -7.85
C LYS A 12 -27.61 6.79 -6.82
N THR A 13 -26.79 5.75 -6.64
CA THR A 13 -26.94 4.83 -5.52
C THR A 13 -26.57 5.57 -4.26
N GLY A 14 -27.48 5.57 -3.28
CA GLY A 14 -27.22 6.06 -1.94
C GLY A 14 -25.95 5.45 -1.35
N ARG A 15 -25.34 6.20 -0.43
CA ARG A 15 -24.11 5.93 0.33
C ARG A 15 -23.87 4.42 0.57
N LEU A 16 -23.23 3.74 -0.37
CA LEU A 16 -22.60 2.44 -0.14
C LEU A 16 -21.26 2.73 0.53
N ASP A 17 -20.93 2.00 1.60
CA ASP A 17 -19.59 1.91 2.17
C ASP A 17 -18.58 1.57 1.05
N SER A 18 -18.06 2.58 0.37
CA SER A 18 -17.22 2.40 -0.80
C SER A 18 -15.81 2.07 -0.33
N ILE A 19 -15.36 0.84 -0.58
CA ILE A 19 -13.95 0.47 -0.43
C ILE A 19 -13.22 1.02 -1.65
N GLU A 20 -12.33 1.97 -1.43
CA GLU A 20 -11.44 2.51 -2.47
C GLU A 20 -10.24 1.58 -2.63
N LYS A 21 -9.80 1.36 -3.87
CA LYS A 21 -8.67 0.46 -4.17
C LYS A 21 -7.70 1.11 -5.14
N ALA A 22 -6.41 0.92 -4.89
CA ALA A 22 -5.34 1.41 -5.75
C ALA A 22 -4.19 0.39 -5.80
N PHE A 23 -3.54 0.28 -6.96
CA PHE A 23 -2.28 -0.44 -7.06
C PHE A 23 -1.15 0.50 -6.64
N VAL A 24 -0.29 0.05 -5.73
CA VAL A 24 0.71 0.91 -5.08
C VAL A 24 2.10 0.28 -5.12
N GLU A 25 3.10 1.15 -5.26
CA GLU A 25 4.49 0.84 -4.96
C GLU A 25 4.67 1.03 -3.46
N VAL A 26 5.23 0.03 -2.79
CA VAL A 26 5.57 0.07 -1.38
C VAL A 26 7.08 -0.05 -1.27
N ILE A 27 7.71 0.89 -0.57
CA ILE A 27 9.13 0.80 -0.24
C ILE A 27 9.26 0.54 1.25
N LEU A 28 9.87 -0.59 1.59
CA LEU A 28 10.12 -0.96 2.98
C LEU A 28 11.47 -0.40 3.46
N GLY A 29 11.48 0.12 4.69
CA GLY A 29 12.69 0.63 5.34
C GLY A 29 13.56 -0.51 5.85
N ARG A 30 14.85 -0.51 5.50
CA ARG A 30 15.85 -1.44 6.04
C ARG A 30 16.80 -0.71 6.99
N PRO A 31 16.87 -1.10 8.28
CA PRO A 31 17.95 -0.76 9.19
C PRO A 31 19.31 -0.98 8.52
N SER A 32 19.92 0.11 8.10
CA SER A 32 21.23 0.20 7.47
C SER A 32 21.91 1.47 7.97
N ALA A 33 23.17 1.70 7.63
CA ALA A 33 23.86 2.93 8.00
C ALA A 33 23.14 4.22 7.54
N LYS A 34 22.20 4.12 6.59
CA LYS A 34 21.44 5.26 6.04
C LYS A 34 19.94 5.28 6.39
N CYS A 35 19.31 4.15 6.69
CA CYS A 35 17.91 4.09 7.13
C CYS A 35 17.86 3.47 8.52
N LYS A 36 17.36 4.20 9.52
CA LYS A 36 17.46 3.80 10.94
C LYS A 36 16.33 2.88 11.40
N HIS A 37 15.27 2.74 10.61
CA HIS A 37 13.98 2.24 11.08
C HIS A 37 13.39 1.16 10.15
N LEU A 38 12.66 0.22 10.75
CA LEU A 38 11.82 -0.77 10.07
C LEU A 38 10.42 -0.21 9.79
N GLY A 39 9.82 -0.65 8.68
CA GLY A 39 8.43 -0.37 8.34
C GLY A 39 8.26 0.22 6.96
N VAL A 40 7.36 1.18 6.84
CA VAL A 40 7.00 1.82 5.57
C VAL A 40 7.87 3.06 5.36
N CYS A 41 8.64 3.07 4.27
CA CYS A 41 9.36 4.27 3.82
C CYS A 41 8.56 5.05 2.77
N LYS A 42 7.76 4.34 1.95
CA LYS A 42 6.97 4.94 0.87
C LYS A 42 5.77 4.05 0.54
N ILE A 43 4.63 4.68 0.27
CA ILE A 43 3.47 4.11 -0.42
C ILE A 43 3.02 5.14 -1.43
N GLU A 44 3.09 4.81 -2.71
CA GLU A 44 2.63 5.69 -3.79
C GLU A 44 1.81 4.93 -4.81
N ARG A 45 0.83 5.61 -5.40
CA ARG A 45 0.02 5.04 -6.47
C ARG A 45 0.87 4.79 -7.70
N VAL A 46 0.76 3.59 -8.26
CA VAL A 46 1.40 3.28 -9.54
C VAL A 46 0.43 3.72 -10.64
N TYR A 47 0.86 4.69 -11.43
CA TYR A 47 0.22 5.02 -12.70
C TYR A 47 0.96 4.33 -13.84
N SER A 48 0.31 4.13 -14.98
CA SER A 48 0.90 3.44 -16.14
C SER A 48 2.18 4.08 -16.69
N ASN A 49 2.46 5.33 -16.31
CA ASN A 49 3.64 6.13 -16.65
C ASN A 49 4.67 6.24 -15.50
N SER A 50 4.45 5.59 -14.34
CA SER A 50 5.32 5.70 -13.15
C SER A 50 6.57 4.81 -13.18
N PHE A 51 6.80 4.04 -14.26
CA PHE A 51 7.96 3.15 -14.37
C PHE A 51 9.27 3.88 -14.70
N ASP A 52 9.18 5.14 -15.11
CA ASP A 52 10.32 6.05 -15.27
C ASP A 52 10.23 7.11 -14.19
N LEU A 53 11.04 7.02 -13.14
CA LEU A 53 11.59 8.19 -12.43
C LEU A 53 12.55 7.71 -11.34
N ALA A 54 13.82 8.00 -11.57
CA ALA A 54 14.86 8.03 -10.54
C ALA A 54 14.56 9.18 -9.57
N SER A 55 13.56 9.03 -8.70
CA SER A 55 13.42 9.91 -7.55
C SER A 55 14.43 9.47 -6.49
N THR A 56 15.19 10.45 -5.99
CA THR A 56 16.14 10.31 -4.88
C THR A 56 15.42 9.88 -3.61
N ILE A 57 15.14 8.58 -3.50
CA ILE A 57 14.62 7.97 -2.28
C ILE A 57 15.81 7.85 -1.31
N PRO A 58 15.69 8.34 -0.06
CA PRO A 58 16.79 8.31 0.91
C PRO A 58 17.29 6.89 1.24
N CYS A 59 16.54 5.84 0.89
CA CYS A 59 16.99 4.45 0.91
C CYS A 59 17.37 3.97 -0.51
N GLN A 60 18.64 4.19 -0.92
CA GLN A 60 19.21 3.73 -2.22
C GLN A 60 19.27 2.19 -2.37
N VAL A 61 19.16 1.45 -1.26
CA VAL A 61 19.02 -0.02 -1.23
C VAL A 61 17.69 -0.29 -0.55
N SER A 62 16.61 -0.23 -1.31
CA SER A 62 15.28 -0.32 -0.75
C SER A 62 14.55 -1.58 -1.19
N ASP A 63 13.84 -2.18 -0.25
CA ASP A 63 13.05 -3.39 -0.43
C ASP A 63 11.71 -2.96 -1.05
N ARG A 64 11.76 -2.68 -2.36
CA ARG A 64 10.62 -2.25 -3.18
C ARG A 64 9.71 -3.44 -3.49
N LEU A 65 8.41 -3.26 -3.25
CA LEU A 65 7.34 -4.21 -3.50
C LEU A 65 6.16 -3.52 -4.18
N TYR A 66 5.22 -4.31 -4.68
CA TYR A 66 3.95 -3.83 -5.21
C TYR A 66 2.79 -4.49 -4.48
N ALA A 67 1.75 -3.71 -4.18
CA ALA A 67 0.59 -4.16 -3.44
C ALA A 67 -0.72 -3.62 -4.03
N LEU A 68 -1.81 -4.32 -3.75
CA LEU A 68 -3.14 -3.74 -3.80
C LEU A 68 -3.43 -3.08 -2.45
N ALA A 69 -3.54 -1.74 -2.46
CA ALA A 69 -4.03 -0.99 -1.34
C ALA A 69 -5.57 -0.97 -1.36
N SER A 70 -6.18 -1.28 -0.23
CA SER A 70 -7.63 -1.12 0.00
C SER A 70 -7.86 -0.17 1.16
N PHE A 71 -8.73 0.82 0.95
CA PHE A 71 -9.09 1.82 1.93
C PHE A 71 -10.58 1.73 2.23
N LYS A 72 -10.91 1.62 3.51
CA LYS A 72 -12.27 1.82 4.01
C LYS A 72 -12.25 3.00 4.97
N GLU A 73 -12.95 4.07 4.57
CA GLU A 73 -13.09 5.30 5.34
C GLU A 73 -13.50 5.00 6.79
N ASP A 74 -12.84 5.65 7.75
CA ASP A 74 -13.03 5.50 9.20
C ASP A 74 -12.95 4.06 9.74
N ALA A 75 -12.25 3.16 9.03
CA ALA A 75 -12.10 1.78 9.46
C ALA A 75 -10.68 1.27 9.31
N TYR A 76 -10.18 1.11 8.08
CA TYR A 76 -8.87 0.51 7.88
C TYR A 76 -8.21 0.89 6.56
N PHE A 77 -6.89 0.76 6.58
CA PHE A 77 -6.04 0.70 5.41
C PHE A 77 -5.40 -0.69 5.33
N GLU A 78 -5.42 -1.32 4.16
CA GLU A 78 -4.92 -2.68 3.98
C GLU A 78 -4.01 -2.76 2.76
N LEU A 79 -2.85 -3.37 2.95
CA LEU A 79 -1.91 -3.71 1.87
C LEU A 79 -1.94 -5.21 1.64
N VAL A 80 -2.20 -5.60 0.39
CA VAL A 80 -2.18 -7.01 -0.03
C VAL A 80 -1.12 -7.21 -1.11
N PHE A 81 -0.16 -8.08 -0.84
CA PHE A 81 0.94 -8.44 -1.70
C PHE A 81 0.74 -9.85 -2.26
N GLU A 82 1.15 -10.07 -3.51
CA GLU A 82 1.32 -11.42 -4.02
C GLU A 82 2.59 -12.03 -3.39
N ARG A 83 2.46 -13.09 -2.59
CA ARG A 83 3.59 -13.70 -1.87
C ARG A 83 4.70 -14.15 -2.82
N GLY A 84 4.35 -14.68 -3.99
CA GLY A 84 5.33 -15.13 -5.00
C GLY A 84 6.19 -13.99 -5.56
N SER A 85 5.68 -12.76 -5.53
CA SER A 85 6.39 -11.56 -5.98
C SER A 85 7.38 -11.00 -4.95
N ILE A 86 7.28 -11.44 -3.68
CA ILE A 86 8.15 -10.97 -2.59
C ILE A 86 9.42 -11.83 -2.58
N PRO A 87 10.62 -11.26 -2.83
CA PRO A 87 11.88 -11.96 -2.69
C PRO A 87 12.02 -12.56 -1.29
N ASN A 88 12.53 -13.80 -1.20
CA ASN A 88 12.64 -14.48 0.10
C ASN A 88 13.46 -13.70 1.12
N THR A 89 14.50 -12.98 0.71
CA THR A 89 15.28 -12.12 1.60
C THR A 89 14.44 -11.01 2.24
N ILE A 90 13.56 -10.38 1.47
CA ILE A 90 12.63 -9.36 1.97
C ILE A 90 11.61 -10.00 2.91
N TYR A 91 11.07 -11.17 2.52
CA TYR A 91 10.12 -11.89 3.35
C TYR A 91 10.71 -12.30 4.71
N GLU A 92 11.91 -12.88 4.70
CA GLU A 92 12.58 -13.31 5.93
C GLU A 92 12.85 -12.15 6.88
N TYR A 93 13.14 -10.97 6.32
CA TYR A 93 13.49 -9.80 7.10
C TYR A 93 12.27 -9.04 7.63
N HIS A 94 11.22 -8.87 6.82
CA HIS A 94 10.09 -8.02 7.15
C HIS A 94 8.84 -8.75 7.67
N PHE A 95 8.68 -10.04 7.33
CA PHE A 95 7.40 -10.73 7.50
C PHE A 95 7.50 -12.07 8.23
N LYS A 96 8.67 -12.73 8.28
CA LYS A 96 8.81 -14.08 8.83
C LYS A 96 8.43 -14.22 10.31
N SER A 97 8.48 -13.13 11.09
CA SER A 97 8.02 -13.12 12.49
C SER A 97 6.51 -13.26 12.66
N GLY A 98 5.72 -13.18 11.59
CA GLY A 98 4.25 -13.15 11.66
C GLY A 98 3.68 -11.76 11.99
N VAL A 99 4.54 -10.76 12.15
CA VAL A 99 4.17 -9.37 12.38
C VAL A 99 4.98 -8.45 11.47
N PHE A 100 4.36 -7.36 11.03
CA PHE A 100 4.99 -6.26 10.34
C PHE A 100 5.24 -5.11 11.31
N LYS A 101 6.49 -4.69 11.46
CA LYS A 101 6.87 -3.64 12.41
C LYS A 101 6.96 -2.28 11.72
N VAL A 102 6.39 -1.26 12.35
CA VAL A 102 6.50 0.15 11.96
C VAL A 102 7.13 0.91 13.11
N GLU A 103 8.35 1.39 12.90
CA GLU A 103 9.14 2.10 13.93
C GLU A 103 9.04 3.62 13.81
N GLU A 104 8.56 4.13 12.68
CA GLU A 104 8.28 5.55 12.44
C GLU A 104 6.88 5.70 11.87
N GLU A 105 6.15 6.74 12.32
CA GLU A 105 4.85 7.06 11.74
C GLU A 105 5.00 7.40 10.26
N TYR A 106 4.05 6.93 9.46
CA TYR A 106 4.01 7.18 8.03
C TYR A 106 2.65 7.76 7.64
N SER A 107 2.66 8.87 6.89
CA SER A 107 1.45 9.47 6.33
C SER A 107 1.42 9.22 4.83
N THR A 108 0.34 8.61 4.32
CA THR A 108 0.16 8.39 2.89
C THR A 108 -0.07 9.70 2.15
N ASP A 109 0.27 9.74 0.85
CA ASP A 109 -0.10 10.87 0.02
C ASP A 109 -1.63 10.96 -0.19
N LEU A 110 -2.14 12.17 -0.41
CA LEU A 110 -3.53 12.47 -0.75
C LEU A 110 -3.99 11.74 -2.01
N GLU A 111 -3.09 11.39 -2.93
CA GLU A 111 -3.46 10.70 -4.17
C GLU A 111 -3.95 9.25 -3.97
N LEU A 112 -3.74 8.69 -2.79
CA LEU A 112 -4.16 7.32 -2.44
C LEU A 112 -5.61 7.23 -1.95
N GLY A 113 -6.22 8.35 -1.53
CA GLY A 113 -7.58 8.39 -1.00
C GLY A 113 -8.16 9.81 -1.04
N LYS A 114 -9.13 10.10 -0.18
CA LYS A 114 -9.66 11.48 -0.02
C LYS A 114 -8.88 12.30 1.01
N ALA A 115 -8.16 11.63 1.90
CA ALA A 115 -7.39 12.21 2.98
C ALA A 115 -6.12 11.38 3.24
N PRO A 116 -5.06 11.97 3.84
CA PRO A 116 -3.87 11.23 4.23
C PRO A 116 -4.22 10.22 5.33
N ILE A 117 -3.67 9.01 5.22
CA ILE A 117 -3.83 7.96 6.21
C ILE A 117 -2.58 7.91 7.06
N LEU A 118 -2.75 8.08 8.37
CA LEU A 118 -1.65 7.94 9.33
C LEU A 118 -1.51 6.48 9.74
N ILE A 119 -0.38 5.88 9.37
CA ILE A 119 0.08 4.60 9.89
C ILE A 119 0.95 4.90 11.11
N THR A 120 0.48 4.52 12.30
CA THR A 120 1.20 4.76 13.55
C THR A 120 2.36 3.78 13.74
N THR A 121 3.21 4.04 14.73
CA THR A 121 4.19 3.04 15.17
C THR A 121 3.50 1.85 15.82
N GLY A 122 4.08 0.66 15.68
CA GLY A 122 3.55 -0.57 16.27
C GLY A 122 3.93 -1.85 15.54
N GLU A 123 3.37 -2.95 16.01
CA GLU A 123 3.43 -4.26 15.35
C GLU A 123 2.05 -4.61 14.82
N TYR A 124 1.98 -4.99 13.55
CA TYR A 124 0.74 -5.29 12.84
C TYR A 124 0.73 -6.75 12.42
N ASP A 125 -0.36 -7.46 12.72
CA ASP A 125 -0.50 -8.85 12.31
C ASP A 125 -0.48 -8.99 10.78
N ILE A 126 0.30 -9.95 10.30
CA ILE A 126 0.25 -10.33 8.89
C ILE A 126 -0.70 -11.52 8.73
N ARG A 127 -1.56 -11.45 7.71
CA ARG A 127 -2.39 -12.57 7.29
C ARG A 127 -1.76 -13.19 6.05
N LEU A 128 -1.22 -14.40 6.22
CA LEU A 128 -0.64 -15.17 5.13
C LEU A 128 -1.64 -16.23 4.66
N SER A 129 -1.83 -16.29 3.35
CA SER A 129 -2.50 -17.39 2.64
C SER A 129 -1.50 -18.04 1.67
N ASP A 130 -1.95 -19.03 0.91
CA ASP A 130 -1.09 -19.75 -0.04
C ASP A 130 -0.41 -18.81 -1.06
N THR A 131 -1.08 -17.74 -1.49
CA THR A 131 -0.60 -16.83 -2.54
C THR A 131 -0.52 -15.36 -2.12
N LEU A 132 -1.16 -14.97 -1.02
CA LEU A 132 -1.26 -13.57 -0.61
C LEU A 132 -0.72 -13.35 0.80
N LEU A 133 -0.04 -12.22 0.97
CA LEU A 133 0.33 -11.66 2.27
C LEU A 133 -0.43 -10.34 2.45
N ALA A 134 -1.18 -10.20 3.54
CA ALA A 134 -1.95 -9.00 3.83
C ALA A 134 -1.56 -8.39 5.18
N ILE A 135 -1.52 -7.06 5.23
CA ILE A 135 -1.26 -6.27 6.44
C ILE A 135 -2.41 -5.27 6.55
N ARG A 136 -3.05 -5.21 7.72
CA ARG A 136 -4.12 -4.25 7.98
C ARG A 136 -3.71 -3.28 9.08
N PHE A 137 -3.94 -2.00 8.81
CA PHE A 137 -3.75 -0.89 9.72
C PHE A 137 -5.15 -0.36 10.06
N GLU A 138 -5.59 -0.54 11.30
CA GLU A 138 -6.84 0.04 11.79
C GLU A 138 -6.67 1.56 11.91
N ILE A 139 -7.67 2.31 11.45
CA ILE A 139 -7.67 3.78 11.48
C ILE A 139 -8.62 4.20 12.60
N ASN A 140 -8.09 4.95 13.58
CA ASN A 140 -8.86 5.52 14.69
C ASN A 140 -9.15 7.01 14.46
#